data_AF-A0A661EWT8-F1
#
_entry.id   AF-A0A661EWT8-F1
#
_cell.length_a   1.000
_cell.length_b   1.000
_cell.length_c   1.000
_cell.angle_alpha   90.00
_cell.angle_beta   90.00
_cell.angle_gamma   90.00
#
_symmetry.space_group_name_H-M   'P 1'
#
loop_
_entity.id
_entity.type
_entity.pdbx_description
1 polymer ?
#
loop_
_entity_poly.entity_id
_entity_poly.type
_entity_poly.pdbx_seq_one_letter_code
_entity_poly.pdbx_strand_id
1 'polypeptide(L)'
;MIGLAAFGILALYLWGCTRISKWAIKKAKAEGRPGWHYGLPAVLPTFGIMFWDWILTVITHQYSCATEGGFTLYKTLDQWKAENPGVAETLVAREYPINKETLPPKHRSAH
;
A
#
# COMPACT_ATOMS: atom_id res chain seq x y z
N MET A 1 -12.47 -2.81 26.06
CA MET A 1 -13.14 -1.50 25.90
C MET A 1 -12.83 -0.79 24.59
N ILE A 2 -11.68 -1.06 23.93
CA ILE A 2 -11.31 -0.45 22.63
C ILE A 2 -12.26 -0.84 21.48
N GLY A 3 -12.74 -2.09 21.45
CA GLY A 3 -13.66 -2.55 20.40
C GLY A 3 -14.98 -1.76 20.34
N LEU A 4 -15.59 -1.45 21.48
CA LEU A 4 -16.82 -0.64 21.54
C LEU A 4 -16.59 0.79 21.03
N ALA A 5 -15.45 1.39 21.37
CA ALA A 5 -15.08 2.70 20.85
C ALA A 5 -14.88 2.68 19.33
N ALA A 6 -14.22 1.65 18.80
CA ALA A 6 -14.03 1.46 17.36
C ALA A 6 -15.38 1.31 16.63
N PHE A 7 -16.31 0.50 17.15
CA PHE A 7 -17.66 0.39 16.59
C PHE A 7 -18.44 1.70 16.66
N GLY A 8 -18.30 2.46 17.76
CA GLY A 8 -18.92 3.78 17.89
C GLY A 8 -18.42 4.77 16.84
N ILE A 9 -17.10 4.83 16.61
CA ILE A 9 -16.48 5.67 15.58
C ILE A 9 -16.93 5.24 14.19
N LEU A 10 -16.94 3.94 13.90
CA LEU A 10 -17.41 3.40 12.63
C LEU A 10 -18.89 3.76 12.37
N ALA A 11 -19.75 3.63 13.38
CA ALA A 11 -21.16 3.99 13.28
C ALA A 11 -21.36 5.49 13.00
N LEU A 12 -20.62 6.36 13.69
CA LEU A 12 -20.65 7.80 13.44
C LEU A 12 -20.16 8.16 12.04
N TYR A 13 -19.09 7.50 11.58
CA TYR A 13 -18.56 7.65 10.22
C TYR A 13 -19.60 7.27 9.17
N LEU A 14 -20.19 6.07 9.27
CA LEU A 14 -21.23 5.62 8.34
C LEU A 14 -22.45 6.53 8.37
N TRP A 15 -22.87 6.98 9.56
CA TRP A 15 -23.95 7.95 9.71
C TRP A 15 -23.64 9.26 8.97
N GLY A 16 -22.45 9.82 9.15
CA GLY A 16 -21.97 11.01 8.44
C GLY A 16 -22.01 10.82 6.91
N CYS A 17 -21.50 9.69 6.41
CA CYS A 17 -21.53 9.34 4.99
C CYS A 17 -22.97 9.39 4.44
N THR A 18 -23.92 8.73 5.12
CA THR A 18 -25.32 8.73 4.67
C THR A 18 -25.94 10.13 4.67
N ARG A 19 -25.58 10.99 5.62
CA ARG A 19 -26.06 12.38 5.70
C ARG A 19 -25.54 13.20 4.52
N ILE A 20 -24.25 13.10 4.22
CA ILE A 20 -23.62 13.79 3.10
C ILE A 20 -24.23 13.34 1.77
N SER A 21 -24.38 12.03 1.54
CA SER A 21 -24.99 11.51 0.31
C SER A 21 -26.45 11.94 0.14
N LYS A 22 -27.26 11.85 1.20
CA LYS A 22 -28.66 12.30 1.17
C LYS A 22 -28.77 13.80 0.89
N TRP A 23 -27.91 14.61 1.51
CA TRP A 23 -27.86 16.05 1.27
C TRP A 23 -27.47 16.37 -0.17
N ALA A 24 -26.44 15.71 -0.71
CA ALA A 24 -25.98 15.89 -2.08
C ALA A 24 -27.08 15.55 -3.10
N ILE A 25 -27.78 14.43 -2.91
CA ILE A 25 -28.89 14.03 -3.79
C ILE A 25 -30.05 15.03 -3.69
N LYS A 26 -30.44 15.44 -2.47
CA LYS A 26 -31.52 16.40 -2.26
C LYS A 26 -31.20 17.73 -2.94
N LYS A 27 -29.96 18.21 -2.81
CA LYS A 27 -29.52 19.47 -3.39
C LYS A 27 -29.42 19.42 -4.93
N ALA A 28 -28.91 18.32 -5.48
CA ALA A 28 -28.90 18.10 -6.93
C ALA A 28 -30.31 18.13 -7.53
N LYS A 29 -31.28 17.47 -6.87
CA LYS A 29 -32.68 17.48 -7.29
C LYS A 29 -33.31 18.86 -7.17
N ALA A 30 -33.05 19.58 -6.07
CA ALA A 30 -33.62 20.92 -5.84
C ALA A 30 -33.15 21.95 -6.88
N GLU A 31 -31.92 21.82 -7.36
CA GLU A 31 -31.33 22.74 -8.35
C GLU A 31 -31.45 22.25 -9.80
N GLY A 32 -32.04 21.08 -10.04
CA GLY A 32 -32.15 20.49 -11.38
C GLY A 32 -30.80 20.20 -12.04
N ARG A 33 -29.71 20.13 -11.27
CA ARG A 33 -28.35 19.92 -11.78
C ARG A 33 -28.07 18.43 -11.96
N PRO A 34 -27.24 18.05 -12.95
CA PRO A 34 -26.81 16.66 -13.09
C PRO A 34 -26.03 16.23 -11.83
N GLY A 35 -26.22 14.97 -11.42
CA GLY A 35 -25.80 14.46 -10.12
C GLY A 35 -24.30 14.57 -9.82
N TRP A 36 -23.45 14.68 -10.85
CA TRP A 36 -21.99 14.79 -10.68
C TRP A 36 -21.55 16.09 -9.96
N HIS A 37 -22.28 17.21 -10.12
CA HIS A 37 -21.92 18.47 -9.46
C HIS A 37 -21.97 18.39 -7.93
N TYR A 38 -22.83 17.53 -7.39
CA TYR A 38 -22.99 17.30 -5.95
C TYR A 38 -22.39 15.96 -5.50
N GLY A 39 -22.29 15.00 -6.41
CA GLY A 39 -21.67 13.70 -6.17
C GLY A 39 -20.16 13.79 -6.01
N LEU A 40 -19.45 14.52 -6.89
CA LEU A 40 -17.99 14.64 -6.81
C LEU A 40 -17.55 15.28 -5.47
N PRO A 41 -18.12 16.43 -5.05
CA PRO A 41 -17.79 17.03 -3.78
C PRO A 41 -18.19 16.18 -2.57
N ALA A 42 -19.23 15.35 -2.70
CA ALA A 42 -19.63 14.41 -1.64
C ALA A 42 -18.68 13.22 -1.52
N VAL A 43 -18.11 12.75 -2.63
CA VAL A 43 -17.16 11.62 -2.64
C VAL A 43 -15.87 11.99 -1.92
N LEU A 44 -15.36 13.21 -2.08
CA LEU A 44 -14.09 13.64 -1.46
C LEU A 44 -14.01 13.48 0.06
N PRO A 45 -14.94 14.00 0.89
CA PRO A 45 -14.88 13.80 2.35
C PRO A 45 -15.17 12.35 2.74
N THR A 46 -15.97 11.63 1.95
CA THR A 46 -16.36 10.25 2.24
C THR A 46 -15.19 9.28 2.00
N PHE A 47 -14.56 9.37 0.83
CA PHE A 47 -13.43 8.51 0.46
C PHE A 47 -12.09 9.04 0.96
N GLY A 48 -11.96 10.36 1.13
CA GLY A 48 -10.73 10.98 1.61
C GLY A 48 -10.36 10.55 3.03
N ILE A 49 -11.35 10.37 3.91
CA ILE A 49 -11.11 9.81 5.26
C ILE A 49 -10.73 8.33 5.17
N MET A 50 -11.36 7.57 4.29
CA MET A 50 -11.04 6.14 4.14
C MET A 50 -9.62 5.90 3.61
N PHE A 51 -9.13 6.79 2.73
CA PHE A 51 -7.81 6.71 2.11
C PHE A 51 -6.79 7.67 2.74
N TRP A 52 -7.08 8.22 3.92
CA TRP A 52 -6.19 9.19 4.57
C TRP A 52 -4.84 8.58 4.97
N ASP A 53 -4.83 7.29 5.33
CA ASP A 53 -3.67 6.55 5.79
C ASP A 53 -2.81 6.08 4.62
N TRP A 54 -3.38 5.89 3.43
CA TRP A 54 -2.64 5.49 2.23
C TRP A 54 -1.44 6.41 1.95
N ILE A 55 -1.64 7.73 2.09
CA ILE A 55 -0.57 8.71 1.89
C ILE A 55 0.55 8.48 2.91
N LEU A 56 0.19 8.30 4.19
CA LEU A 56 1.16 8.03 5.25
C LEU A 56 1.88 6.70 5.01
N THR A 57 1.17 5.64 4.63
CA THR A 57 1.76 4.34 4.29
C THR A 57 2.79 4.45 3.18
N VAL A 58 2.48 5.17 2.10
CA VAL A 58 3.42 5.38 0.99
C VAL A 58 4.64 6.16 1.44
N ILE A 59 4.46 7.24 2.21
CA ILE A 59 5.57 8.04 2.73
C ILE A 59 6.46 7.21 3.65
N THR A 60 5.88 6.52 4.63
CA THR A 60 6.63 5.67 5.56
C THR A 60 7.36 4.56 4.83
N HIS A 61 6.72 3.90 3.86
CA HIS A 61 7.36 2.88 3.05
C HIS A 61 8.59 3.43 2.31
N GLN A 62 8.45 4.57 1.61
CA GLN A 62 9.56 5.19 0.90
C GLN A 62 10.69 5.61 1.85
N TYR A 63 10.34 6.19 2.99
CA TYR A 63 11.29 6.57 4.02
C TYR A 63 12.05 5.35 4.57
N SER A 64 11.34 4.33 5.02
CA SER A 64 11.93 3.09 5.54
C SER A 64 12.79 2.40 4.49
N CYS A 65 12.37 2.36 3.22
CA CYS A 65 13.24 1.83 2.15
C CYS A 65 14.51 2.66 1.96
N ALA A 66 14.45 3.98 2.11
CA ALA A 66 15.62 4.84 1.96
C ALA A 66 16.56 4.82 3.18
N THR A 67 16.02 4.67 4.40
CA THR A 67 16.81 4.73 5.64
C THR A 67 17.23 3.38 6.18
N GLU A 68 16.37 2.37 6.02
CA GLU A 68 16.52 1.03 6.61
C GLU A 68 16.52 -0.08 5.56
N GLY A 69 16.22 0.22 4.29
CA GLY A 69 16.11 -0.76 3.20
C GLY A 69 17.43 -1.39 2.74
N GLY A 70 18.48 -1.31 3.57
CA GLY A 70 19.74 -2.01 3.36
C GLY A 70 19.73 -3.41 3.99
N PHE A 71 20.70 -4.22 3.61
CA PHE A 71 20.98 -5.50 4.28
C PHE A 71 22.27 -5.38 5.07
N THR A 72 22.22 -5.70 6.37
CA THR A 72 23.42 -5.79 7.20
C THR A 72 23.99 -7.21 7.11
N LEU A 73 25.12 -7.36 6.41
CA LEU A 73 25.90 -8.60 6.40
C LEU A 73 26.66 -8.74 7.72
N TYR A 74 26.10 -9.49 8.69
CA TYR A 74 26.79 -9.80 9.96
C TYR A 74 27.88 -10.87 9.81
N LYS A 75 27.81 -11.69 8.75
CA LYS A 75 28.77 -12.74 8.43
C LYS A 75 29.13 -12.65 6.96
N THR A 76 30.40 -12.79 6.64
CA THR A 76 30.86 -12.92 5.26
C THR A 76 30.45 -14.28 4.69
N LEU A 77 30.38 -14.38 3.37
CA LEU A 77 30.06 -15.64 2.71
C LEU A 77 31.06 -16.75 3.09
N ASP A 78 32.35 -16.42 3.18
CA ASP A 78 33.39 -17.39 3.55
C ASP A 78 33.28 -17.84 5.01
N GLN A 79 32.95 -16.92 5.92
CA GLN A 79 32.70 -17.27 7.31
C GLN A 79 31.48 -18.19 7.45
N TRP A 80 30.39 -17.88 6.72
CA TRP A 80 29.21 -18.75 6.70
C TRP A 80 29.52 -20.15 6.15
N LYS A 81 30.32 -20.25 5.08
CA LYS A 81 30.77 -21.53 4.51
C LYS A 81 31.61 -22.34 5.50
N ALA A 82 32.54 -21.70 6.19
CA ALA A 82 33.37 -22.35 7.21
C ALA A 82 32.55 -22.90 8.39
N GLU A 83 31.44 -22.23 8.74
CA GLU A 83 30.52 -22.67 9.80
C GLU A 83 29.53 -23.76 9.34
N ASN A 84 29.35 -23.96 8.03
CA ASN A 84 28.37 -24.91 7.47
C ASN A 84 29.01 -25.90 6.47
N PRO A 85 30.04 -26.66 6.88
CA PRO A 85 30.69 -27.63 6.01
C PRO A 85 29.72 -28.75 5.62
N GLY A 86 29.70 -29.13 4.35
CA GLY A 86 28.81 -30.15 3.80
C GLY A 86 27.44 -29.64 3.36
N VAL A 87 27.03 -28.43 3.77
CA VAL A 87 25.80 -27.77 3.29
C VAL A 87 26.13 -26.83 2.14
N ALA A 88 27.17 -25.99 2.27
CA ALA A 88 27.54 -25.00 1.28
C ALA A 88 27.80 -25.60 -0.11
N GLU A 89 28.38 -26.80 -0.16
CA GLU A 89 28.73 -27.54 -1.37
C GLU A 89 27.50 -28.17 -2.06
N THR A 90 26.39 -28.31 -1.32
CA THR A 90 25.13 -28.88 -1.84
C THR A 90 24.18 -27.83 -2.41
N LEU A 91 24.46 -26.55 -2.15
CA LEU A 91 23.64 -25.45 -2.66
C LEU A 91 23.88 -25.23 -4.15
N VAL A 92 22.88 -25.57 -4.95
CA VAL A 92 22.83 -25.27 -6.38
C VAL A 92 21.87 -24.11 -6.63
N ALA A 93 22.27 -23.14 -7.46
CA ALA A 93 21.39 -22.07 -7.88
C ALA A 93 20.20 -22.67 -8.64
N ARG A 94 18.99 -22.46 -8.12
CA ARG A 94 17.77 -22.82 -8.85
C ARG A 94 17.54 -21.76 -9.91
N GLU A 95 17.88 -22.07 -11.15
CA GLU A 95 17.49 -21.26 -12.29
C GLU A 95 15.96 -21.32 -12.43
N TYR A 96 15.29 -20.23 -12.07
CA TYR A 96 13.94 -19.99 -12.56
C TYR A 96 14.05 -19.41 -13.97
N PRO A 97 13.25 -19.86 -14.96
CA PRO A 97 13.23 -19.24 -16.27
C PRO A 97 12.78 -17.78 -16.11
N ILE A 98 13.75 -16.85 -16.16
CA ILE A 98 13.47 -15.42 -16.16
C ILE A 98 12.90 -15.10 -17.55
N ASN A 99 11.64 -14.70 -17.61
CA ASN A 99 11.12 -14.09 -18.83
C ASN A 99 11.87 -12.76 -19.04
N LYS A 100 12.75 -12.69 -20.05
CA LYS A 100 13.55 -11.50 -20.36
C LYS A 100 12.70 -10.29 -20.77
N GLU A 101 11.44 -10.51 -21.13
CA GLU A 101 10.48 -9.46 -21.47
C GLU A 101 9.97 -8.70 -20.24
N THR A 102 10.01 -9.30 -19.05
CA THR A 102 9.56 -8.67 -17.79
C THR A 102 10.68 -7.99 -17.01
N LEU A 103 11.94 -8.13 -17.45
CA LEU A 103 13.07 -7.47 -16.80
C LEU A 103 13.10 -5.96 -17.10
N PRO A 104 13.33 -5.11 -16.08
CA PRO A 104 13.52 -3.68 -16.29
C PRO A 104 14.72 -3.39 -17.21
N PRO A 105 14.67 -2.33 -18.05
CA PRO A 105 15.61 -2.12 -19.17
C PRO A 105 17.10 -2.15 -18.78
N LYS A 106 17.43 -1.70 -17.56
CA LYS A 106 18.80 -1.65 -17.02
C LYS A 106 19.50 -3.02 -16.95
N HIS A 107 18.74 -4.12 -16.87
CA HIS A 107 19.29 -5.46 -16.68
C HIS A 107 19.24 -6.33 -17.95
N ARG A 108 18.86 -5.76 -19.10
CA ARG A 108 18.72 -6.51 -20.36
C ARG A 108 20.03 -6.65 -21.15
N SER A 109 21.01 -5.77 -20.93
CA SER A 109 22.16 -5.60 -21.83
C SER A 109 23.51 -6.04 -21.26
N ALA A 110 23.54 -6.73 -20.11
CA ALA A 110 24.80 -7.20 -19.53
C ALA A 110 25.13 -8.62 -20.01
N HIS A 111 25.49 -8.78 -21.28
CA HIS A 111 26.31 -9.87 -21.82
C HIS A 111 26.94 -9.43 -23.14
#